data_AF-A0A2M9U7M1-F1
#
_entry.id   AF-A0A2M9U7M1-F1
#
_cell.length_a   1.000
_cell.length_b   1.000
_cell.length_c   1.000
_cell.angle_alpha   90.00
_cell.angle_beta   90.00
_cell.angle_gamma   90.00
#
_symmetry.space_group_name_H-M   'P 1'
#
loop_
_entity.id
_entity.type
_entity.pdbx_description
1 polymer ?
#
loop_
_entity_poly.entity_id
_entity_poly.type
_entity_poly.pdbx_seq_one_letter_code
_entity_poly.pdbx_strand_id
1 'polypeptide(L)'
;MNRIVYFLYFLKRTPFSEFKYYLNFVSKEINKNRAYILSDIIRTSFKYNISILDYFYFQFYMKNNQERIKWGGTGFMYEYQKLMNPKKERYILEDKIQFLNIYHDFIERKWCSVEAFKQKKDIISSILNNDSNKIVVKSSKGQVGAEVNVLDSRDYNCDSLEEFMLKNDYDLLEEAVVQHSELMKLSDSGLNTIRIVTQINSNGEVEILAARLRVSVNSFVDNLGAGNFAVAIDEKNGVVISDGVFSDITKVNVTNHPVTGIKLKGFKVPNWDMVIDIAKKAALFQPQNKSIGWDVAVKQDSVELIEGNHNWCKLLYQLPINKGMKKTLLNYL
;
A
#
# COMPACT_ATOMS: atom_id res chain seq x y z
N MET A 1 5.48 -0.96 -27.07
CA MET A 1 5.33 0.43 -26.59
C MET A 1 6.68 1.14 -26.69
N ASN A 2 6.71 2.43 -27.01
CA ASN A 2 7.95 3.17 -27.20
C ASN A 2 8.66 3.43 -25.86
N ARG A 3 9.80 2.77 -25.60
CA ARG A 3 10.59 2.92 -24.36
C ARG A 3 11.05 4.37 -24.13
N ILE A 4 11.20 5.17 -25.19
CA ILE A 4 11.55 6.59 -25.09
C ILE A 4 10.43 7.36 -24.38
N VAL A 5 9.16 7.10 -24.72
CA VAL A 5 8.01 7.77 -24.10
C VAL A 5 7.96 7.47 -22.60
N TYR A 6 8.20 6.22 -22.21
CA TYR A 6 8.30 5.87 -20.80
C TYR A 6 9.44 6.56 -20.10
N PHE A 7 10.64 6.56 -20.69
CA PHE A 7 11.79 7.20 -20.10
C PHE A 7 11.56 8.71 -19.88
N LEU A 8 11.01 9.41 -20.88
CA LEU A 8 10.66 10.83 -20.76
C LEU A 8 9.60 11.07 -19.69
N TYR A 9 8.59 10.20 -19.60
CA TYR A 9 7.60 10.26 -18.54
C TYR A 9 8.22 10.05 -17.15
N PHE A 10 9.10 9.06 -16.99
CA PHE A 10 9.81 8.80 -15.74
C PHE A 10 10.70 9.98 -15.35
N LEU A 11 11.40 10.58 -16.30
CA LEU A 11 12.22 11.76 -16.07
C LEU A 11 11.36 12.93 -15.56
N LYS A 12 10.21 13.18 -16.20
CA LYS A 12 9.27 14.24 -15.79
C LYS A 12 8.67 14.01 -14.40
N ARG A 13 8.42 12.75 -14.02
CA ARG A 13 7.76 12.38 -12.75
C ARG A 13 8.72 12.17 -11.58
N THR A 14 10.03 12.10 -11.82
CA THR A 14 11.00 11.80 -10.75
C THR A 14 11.16 13.01 -9.82
N PRO A 15 10.95 12.85 -8.49
CA PRO A 15 11.29 13.86 -7.51
C PRO A 15 12.80 14.11 -7.50
N PHE A 16 13.23 15.30 -7.93
CA PHE A 16 14.65 15.59 -8.11
C PHE A 16 15.43 15.64 -6.79
N SER A 17 14.80 16.07 -5.70
CA SER A 17 15.38 16.09 -4.35
C SER A 17 15.75 14.68 -3.88
N GLU A 18 14.80 13.76 -3.92
CA GLU A 18 14.98 12.35 -3.57
C GLU A 18 16.01 11.66 -4.49
N PHE A 19 15.91 11.90 -5.80
CA PHE A 19 16.87 11.39 -6.77
C PHE A 19 18.31 11.82 -6.45
N LYS A 20 18.53 13.11 -6.18
CA LYS A 20 19.85 13.65 -5.84
C LYS A 20 20.37 13.05 -4.54
N TYR A 21 19.48 12.86 -3.57
CA TYR A 21 19.81 12.22 -2.29
C TYR A 21 20.30 10.78 -2.49
N TYR A 22 19.54 9.93 -3.17
CA TYR A 22 19.93 8.55 -3.44
C TYR A 22 21.16 8.42 -4.35
N LEU A 23 21.30 9.28 -5.36
CA LEU A 23 22.50 9.30 -6.20
C LEU A 23 23.77 9.60 -5.39
N ASN A 24 23.69 10.53 -4.43
CA ASN A 24 24.80 10.84 -3.54
C ASN A 24 25.13 9.70 -2.59
N PHE A 25 24.10 9.07 -2.02
CA PHE A 25 24.27 7.92 -1.14
C PHE A 25 24.95 6.77 -1.87
N VAL A 26 24.40 6.33 -3.01
CA VAL A 26 24.94 5.20 -3.77
C VAL A 26 26.33 5.50 -4.31
N SER A 27 26.59 6.72 -4.79
CA SER A 27 27.93 7.11 -5.27
C SER A 27 29.02 6.88 -4.23
N LYS A 28 28.72 7.16 -2.95
CA LYS A 28 29.61 6.88 -1.82
C LYS A 28 29.67 5.38 -1.52
N GLU A 29 28.51 4.72 -1.46
CA GLU A 29 28.38 3.30 -1.11
C GLU A 29 29.19 2.38 -2.04
N ILE A 30 29.10 2.57 -3.36
CA ILE A 30 29.81 1.72 -4.34
C ILE A 30 31.15 2.31 -4.80
N ASN A 31 31.56 3.45 -4.25
CA ASN A 31 32.77 4.19 -4.64
C ASN A 31 32.87 4.40 -6.17
N LYS A 32 31.79 4.90 -6.78
CA LYS A 32 31.74 5.25 -8.22
C LYS A 32 31.29 6.69 -8.40
N ASN A 33 31.79 7.34 -9.45
CA ASN A 33 31.35 8.69 -9.78
C ASN A 33 29.88 8.70 -10.24
N ARG A 34 29.23 9.86 -10.10
CA ARG A 34 27.81 10.02 -10.44
C ARG A 34 27.53 9.79 -11.93
N ALA A 35 28.46 10.16 -12.82
CA ALA A 35 28.30 9.98 -14.26
C ALA A 35 28.15 8.50 -14.67
N TYR A 36 28.93 7.62 -14.04
CA TYR A 36 28.82 6.17 -14.21
C TYR A 36 27.43 5.67 -13.81
N ILE A 37 26.94 6.09 -12.64
CA ILE A 37 25.61 5.71 -12.14
C ILE A 37 24.50 6.24 -13.05
N LEU A 38 24.60 7.48 -13.52
CA LEU A 38 23.64 8.08 -14.46
C LEU A 38 23.57 7.29 -15.78
N SER A 39 24.72 6.92 -16.33
CA SER A 39 24.79 6.10 -17.54
C SER A 39 24.12 4.73 -17.33
N ASP A 40 24.38 4.09 -16.18
CA ASP A 40 23.76 2.79 -15.88
C ASP A 40 22.25 2.90 -15.63
N ILE A 41 21.77 3.97 -14.99
CA ILE A 41 20.33 4.26 -14.81
C ILE A 41 19.64 4.33 -16.17
N ILE A 42 20.19 5.11 -17.11
CA ILE A 42 19.62 5.26 -18.46
C ILE A 42 19.54 3.90 -19.14
N ARG A 43 20.68 3.19 -19.24
CA ARG A 43 20.75 1.86 -19.86
C ARG A 43 19.75 0.89 -19.22
N THR A 44 19.65 0.91 -17.91
CA THR A 44 18.77 0.02 -17.13
C THR A 44 17.30 0.36 -17.34
N SER A 45 16.94 1.64 -17.33
CA SER A 45 15.56 2.08 -17.54
C SER A 45 15.05 1.63 -18.91
N PHE A 46 15.86 1.82 -19.97
CA PHE A 46 15.52 1.36 -21.31
C PHE A 46 15.46 -0.17 -21.41
N LYS A 47 16.45 -0.89 -20.85
CA LYS A 47 16.55 -2.35 -20.97
C LYS A 47 15.47 -3.10 -20.18
N TYR A 48 15.17 -2.65 -18.95
CA TYR A 48 14.31 -3.39 -18.01
C TYR A 48 12.94 -2.75 -17.78
N ASN A 49 12.64 -1.62 -18.44
CA ASN A 49 11.38 -0.89 -18.32
C ASN A 49 11.05 -0.44 -16.89
N ILE A 50 12.03 0.18 -16.24
CA ILE A 50 11.93 0.64 -14.85
C ILE A 50 12.04 2.16 -14.78
N SER A 51 11.46 2.79 -13.76
CA SER A 51 11.64 4.23 -13.54
C SER A 51 13.02 4.55 -12.95
N ILE A 52 13.41 5.83 -12.96
CA ILE A 52 14.71 6.28 -12.43
C ILE A 52 14.89 5.83 -10.97
N LEU A 53 13.88 6.03 -10.12
CA LEU A 53 13.99 5.65 -8.71
C LEU A 53 14.01 4.14 -8.46
N ASP A 54 13.48 3.32 -9.38
CA ASP A 54 13.49 1.86 -9.22
C ASP A 54 14.91 1.30 -9.24
N TYR A 55 15.81 1.97 -9.95
CA TYR A 55 17.23 1.62 -9.96
C TYR A 55 17.81 1.63 -8.54
N PHE A 56 17.42 2.62 -7.74
CA PHE A 56 17.83 2.77 -6.36
C PHE A 56 17.08 1.80 -5.45
N TYR A 57 15.74 1.79 -5.51
CA TYR A 57 14.90 0.96 -4.64
C TYR A 57 15.25 -0.53 -4.73
N PHE A 58 15.47 -1.05 -5.93
CA PHE A 58 15.81 -2.46 -6.13
C PHE A 58 17.33 -2.73 -6.11
N GLN A 59 18.13 -1.72 -5.77
CA GLN A 59 19.59 -1.79 -5.66
C GLN A 59 20.23 -2.38 -6.92
N PHE A 60 19.82 -1.90 -8.09
CA PHE A 60 20.31 -2.42 -9.37
C PHE A 60 21.81 -2.22 -9.54
N TYR A 61 22.37 -1.18 -8.91
CA TYR A 61 23.81 -0.93 -8.84
C TYR A 61 24.62 -2.10 -8.25
N MET A 62 24.01 -2.97 -7.44
CA MET A 62 24.65 -4.18 -6.89
C MET A 62 24.37 -5.46 -7.70
N LYS A 63 23.53 -5.38 -8.74
CA LYS A 63 22.97 -6.55 -9.43
C LYS A 63 23.50 -6.69 -10.85
N ASN A 64 23.79 -7.91 -11.27
CA ASN A 64 24.12 -8.23 -12.65
C ASN A 64 22.86 -8.32 -13.54
N ASN A 65 23.04 -8.52 -14.85
CA ASN A 65 21.92 -8.61 -15.80
C ASN A 65 20.95 -9.75 -15.52
N GLN A 66 21.45 -10.92 -15.08
CA GLN A 66 20.63 -12.09 -14.79
C GLN A 66 19.72 -11.87 -13.58
N GLU A 67 20.17 -11.05 -12.63
CA GLU A 67 19.36 -10.68 -11.48
C GLU A 67 18.40 -9.53 -11.81
N ARG A 68 18.87 -8.46 -12.45
CA ARG A 68 18.05 -7.28 -12.82
C ARG A 68 16.79 -7.64 -13.61
N ILE A 69 16.85 -8.63 -14.50
CA ILE A 69 15.70 -9.04 -15.33
C ILE A 69 14.55 -9.64 -14.52
N LYS A 70 14.82 -10.15 -13.30
CA LYS A 70 13.81 -10.77 -12.44
C LYS A 70 12.91 -9.76 -11.72
N TRP A 71 13.28 -8.47 -11.73
CA TRP A 71 12.56 -7.44 -10.99
C TRP A 71 11.51 -6.73 -11.86
N GLY A 72 10.31 -6.56 -11.32
CA GLY A 72 9.22 -5.82 -11.94
C GLY A 72 9.28 -4.35 -11.56
N GLY A 73 9.77 -3.48 -12.44
CA GLY A 73 9.77 -2.02 -12.24
C GLY A 73 8.52 -1.32 -12.74
N THR A 74 8.46 0.00 -12.58
CA THR A 74 7.29 0.84 -12.80
C THR A 74 6.65 0.64 -14.18
N GLY A 75 7.46 0.58 -15.25
CA GLY A 75 6.94 0.40 -16.60
C GLY A 75 6.31 -0.98 -16.78
N PHE A 76 6.99 -2.05 -16.35
CA PHE A 76 6.46 -3.41 -16.43
C PHE A 76 5.17 -3.55 -15.61
N MET A 77 5.19 -3.03 -14.37
CA MET A 77 4.04 -3.13 -13.47
C MET A 77 2.83 -2.38 -14.01
N TYR A 78 3.03 -1.20 -14.60
CA TYR A 78 1.97 -0.47 -15.29
C TYR A 78 1.39 -1.28 -16.46
N GLU A 79 2.23 -1.89 -17.30
CA GLU A 79 1.78 -2.73 -18.43
C GLU A 79 0.95 -3.92 -17.92
N TYR A 80 1.45 -4.65 -16.93
CA TYR A 80 0.79 -5.80 -16.32
C TYR A 80 -0.54 -5.41 -15.64
N GLN A 81 -0.55 -4.39 -14.78
CA GLN A 81 -1.75 -3.96 -14.05
C GLN A 81 -2.82 -3.39 -15.00
N LYS A 82 -2.42 -2.76 -16.11
CA LYS A 82 -3.37 -2.28 -17.13
C LYS A 82 -4.08 -3.43 -17.84
N LEU A 83 -3.41 -4.57 -18.02
CA LEU A 83 -4.00 -5.78 -18.60
C LEU A 83 -4.89 -6.51 -17.57
N MET A 84 -4.41 -6.63 -16.33
CA MET A 84 -5.15 -7.30 -15.26
C MET A 84 -6.39 -6.52 -14.81
N ASN A 85 -6.32 -5.19 -14.79
CA ASN A 85 -7.36 -4.32 -14.27
C ASN A 85 -7.73 -3.26 -15.33
N PRO A 86 -8.66 -3.59 -16.24
CA PRO A 86 -9.05 -2.71 -17.33
C PRO A 86 -9.56 -1.36 -16.80
N LYS A 87 -9.19 -0.26 -17.47
CA LYS A 87 -9.54 1.11 -17.05
C LYS A 87 -11.04 1.33 -16.83
N LYS A 88 -11.88 0.69 -17.65
CA LYS A 88 -13.34 0.80 -17.56
C LYS A 88 -13.94 0.14 -16.31
N GLU A 89 -13.22 -0.79 -15.67
CA GLU A 89 -13.70 -1.58 -14.53
C GLU A 89 -13.08 -1.12 -13.21
N ARG A 90 -11.90 -0.50 -13.26
CA ARG A 90 -11.13 -0.17 -12.04
C ARG A 90 -11.59 1.11 -11.35
N TYR A 91 -12.57 1.85 -11.89
CA TYR A 91 -13.09 3.08 -11.27
C TYR A 91 -13.62 2.82 -9.84
N ILE A 92 -14.18 1.62 -9.62
CA ILE A 92 -14.64 1.12 -8.32
C ILE A 92 -13.52 1.13 -7.26
N LEU A 93 -12.27 0.94 -7.70
CA LEU A 93 -11.08 0.89 -6.86
C LEU A 93 -10.33 2.24 -6.81
N GLU A 94 -10.69 3.19 -7.67
CA GLU A 94 -10.09 4.53 -7.71
C GLU A 94 -10.82 5.55 -6.83
N ASP A 95 -12.11 5.29 -6.55
CA ASP A 95 -12.98 6.13 -5.70
C ASP A 95 -13.36 5.38 -4.42
N LYS A 96 -12.94 5.91 -3.27
CA LYS A 96 -13.16 5.27 -1.97
C LYS A 96 -14.64 5.17 -1.58
N ILE A 97 -15.47 6.14 -1.97
CA ILE A 97 -16.91 6.10 -1.67
C ILE A 97 -17.58 5.02 -2.52
N GLN A 98 -17.20 4.89 -3.79
CA GLN A 98 -17.68 3.78 -4.64
C GLN A 98 -17.23 2.42 -4.10
N PHE A 99 -15.97 2.31 -3.67
CA PHE A 99 -15.45 1.13 -3.03
C PHE A 99 -16.28 0.74 -1.80
N LEU A 100 -16.53 1.69 -0.89
CA LEU A 100 -17.30 1.48 0.32
C LEU A 100 -18.75 1.04 0.05
N ASN A 101 -19.39 1.62 -0.97
CA ASN A 101 -20.74 1.21 -1.39
C ASN A 101 -20.76 -0.22 -1.95
N ILE A 102 -19.83 -0.54 -2.86
CA ILE A 102 -19.84 -1.82 -3.57
C ILE A 102 -19.39 -2.96 -2.66
N TYR A 103 -18.34 -2.75 -1.87
CA TYR A 103 -17.78 -3.75 -0.96
C TYR A 103 -18.33 -3.65 0.47
N HIS A 104 -19.51 -3.06 0.67
CA HIS A 104 -20.08 -2.81 2.01
C HIS A 104 -20.18 -4.09 2.87
N ASP A 105 -20.45 -5.26 2.28
CA ASP A 105 -20.49 -6.56 3.00
C ASP A 105 -19.14 -6.99 3.59
N PHE A 106 -18.03 -6.36 3.16
CA PHE A 106 -16.66 -6.63 3.62
C PHE A 106 -16.13 -5.54 4.56
N ILE A 107 -16.98 -4.61 4.98
CA ILE A 107 -16.61 -3.39 5.69
C ILE A 107 -17.54 -3.19 6.88
N GLU A 108 -16.97 -3.18 8.09
CA GLU A 108 -17.75 -3.08 9.32
C GLU A 108 -17.83 -1.65 9.85
N ARG A 109 -16.79 -0.83 9.64
CA ARG A 109 -16.74 0.54 10.13
C ARG A 109 -17.84 1.39 9.50
N LYS A 110 -18.42 2.28 10.31
CA LYS A 110 -19.38 3.27 9.81
C LYS A 110 -18.66 4.34 9.00
N TRP A 111 -19.33 4.86 7.98
CA TRP A 111 -18.81 5.92 7.14
C TRP A 111 -19.93 6.80 6.58
N CYS A 112 -19.60 8.02 6.19
CA CYS A 112 -20.52 8.94 5.54
C CYS A 112 -19.76 9.83 4.54
N SER A 113 -20.31 10.02 3.34
CA SER A 113 -19.84 11.07 2.45
C SER A 113 -20.39 12.43 2.89
N VAL A 114 -19.63 13.51 2.66
CA VAL A 114 -20.06 14.87 3.00
C VAL A 114 -21.38 15.24 2.32
N GLU A 115 -21.60 14.81 1.08
CA GLU A 115 -22.86 15.01 0.36
C GLU A 115 -24.09 14.43 1.10
N ALA A 116 -23.89 13.39 1.90
CA ALA A 116 -24.95 12.73 2.65
C ALA A 116 -25.13 13.26 4.09
N PHE A 117 -24.34 14.27 4.52
CA PHE A 117 -24.36 14.74 5.92
C PHE A 117 -25.74 15.19 6.39
N LYS A 118 -26.45 15.94 5.54
CA LYS A 118 -27.80 16.44 5.85
C LYS A 118 -28.83 15.33 6.05
N GLN A 119 -28.61 14.16 5.46
CA GLN A 119 -29.55 13.04 5.44
C GLN A 119 -29.20 11.98 6.48
N LYS A 120 -27.95 11.94 6.96
CA LYS A 120 -27.38 10.86 7.78
C LYS A 120 -26.87 11.34 9.14
N LYS A 121 -27.54 12.31 9.76
CA LYS A 121 -27.14 12.87 11.07
C LYS A 121 -27.00 11.80 12.17
N ASP A 122 -27.83 10.78 12.17
CA ASP A 122 -27.74 9.68 13.16
C ASP A 122 -26.47 8.84 12.99
N ILE A 123 -26.07 8.57 11.74
CA ILE A 123 -24.85 7.82 11.44
C ILE A 123 -23.63 8.65 11.85
N ILE A 124 -23.61 9.95 11.55
CA ILE A 124 -22.50 10.84 11.94
C ILE A 124 -22.41 10.92 13.46
N SER A 125 -23.54 11.08 14.14
CA SER A 125 -23.58 11.10 15.61
C SER A 125 -23.04 9.78 16.17
N SER A 126 -23.36 8.65 15.55
CA SER A 126 -22.79 7.37 15.96
C SER A 126 -21.29 7.25 15.67
N ILE A 127 -20.79 7.82 14.57
CA ILE A 127 -19.36 7.84 14.26
C ILE A 127 -18.62 8.73 15.28
N LEU A 128 -19.19 9.88 15.65
CA LEU A 128 -18.59 10.80 16.62
C LEU A 128 -18.52 10.20 18.04
N ASN A 129 -19.53 9.41 18.43
CA ASN A 129 -19.61 8.76 19.74
C ASN A 129 -18.96 7.37 19.79
N ASN A 130 -18.02 7.06 18.88
CA ASN A 130 -17.35 5.77 18.87
C ASN A 130 -16.38 5.60 20.06
N ASP A 131 -16.13 4.35 20.46
CA ASP A 131 -15.37 4.02 21.67
C ASP A 131 -13.89 4.49 21.62
N SER A 132 -13.33 4.64 20.43
CA SER A 132 -11.92 5.05 20.27
C SER A 132 -11.71 6.55 20.40
N ASN A 133 -12.79 7.35 20.37
CA ASN A 133 -12.77 8.82 20.24
C ASN A 133 -11.97 9.31 19.02
N LYS A 134 -11.74 8.46 18.02
CA LYS A 134 -11.00 8.82 16.81
C LYS A 134 -11.91 8.68 15.61
N ILE A 135 -11.80 9.64 14.70
CA ILE A 135 -12.45 9.60 13.38
C ILE A 135 -11.42 9.86 12.30
N VAL A 136 -11.71 9.39 11.10
CA VAL A 136 -10.84 9.55 9.93
C VAL A 136 -11.58 10.37 8.89
N VAL A 137 -10.97 11.47 8.45
CA VAL A 137 -11.45 12.25 7.31
C VAL A 137 -10.43 12.20 6.18
N LYS A 138 -10.91 12.07 4.95
CA LYS A 138 -10.07 11.96 3.75
C LYS A 138 -10.83 12.37 2.48
N SER A 139 -10.10 12.64 1.41
CA SER A 139 -10.67 12.80 0.08
C SER A 139 -10.80 11.44 -0.62
N SER A 140 -11.93 11.22 -1.30
CA SER A 140 -12.31 9.93 -1.91
C SER A 140 -11.49 9.59 -3.14
N LYS A 141 -11.02 10.62 -3.86
CA LYS A 141 -10.25 10.53 -5.10
C LYS A 141 -8.83 10.99 -4.88
N GLY A 142 -7.91 10.05 -4.75
CA GLY A 142 -6.49 10.32 -4.59
C GLY A 142 -5.68 9.03 -4.48
N GLN A 143 -4.54 8.95 -5.17
CA GLN A 143 -3.69 7.75 -5.16
C GLN A 143 -2.42 7.92 -4.31
N VAL A 144 -2.09 9.15 -3.91
CA VAL A 144 -0.84 9.47 -3.20
C VAL A 144 -1.09 10.66 -2.30
N GLY A 145 -1.01 10.47 -0.97
CA GLY A 145 -0.87 11.57 -0.01
C GLY A 145 -2.04 12.56 0.10
N ALA A 146 -3.22 12.24 -0.44
CA ALA A 146 -4.45 12.93 -0.03
C ALA A 146 -4.66 12.61 1.45
N GLU A 147 -4.46 13.62 2.29
CA GLU A 147 -4.21 13.52 3.72
C GLU A 147 -5.31 12.74 4.42
N VAL A 148 -4.99 11.51 4.81
CA VAL A 148 -5.77 10.82 5.85
C VAL A 148 -5.51 11.59 7.13
N ASN A 149 -6.53 12.28 7.63
CA ASN A 149 -6.42 13.02 8.87
C ASN A 149 -7.22 12.29 9.96
N VAL A 150 -6.53 11.99 11.06
CA VAL A 150 -7.13 11.33 12.22
C VAL A 150 -7.40 12.41 13.25
N LEU A 151 -8.69 12.63 13.55
CA LEU A 151 -9.14 13.67 14.47
C LEU A 151 -9.67 13.04 15.76
N ASP A 152 -9.60 13.80 16.86
CA ASP A 152 -10.33 13.46 18.07
C ASP A 152 -11.81 13.80 17.86
N SER A 153 -12.70 12.82 18.00
CA SER A 153 -14.12 13.01 17.72
C SER A 153 -14.81 13.92 18.73
N ARG A 154 -14.23 14.08 19.94
CA ARG A 154 -14.78 14.91 21.02
C ARG A 154 -14.66 16.40 20.73
N ASP A 155 -13.78 16.77 19.81
CA ASP A 155 -13.56 18.16 19.40
C ASP A 155 -14.65 18.66 18.41
N TYR A 156 -15.54 17.77 17.96
CA TYR A 156 -16.49 18.07 16.89
C TYR A 156 -17.92 17.60 17.22
N ASN A 157 -18.89 18.39 16.76
CA ASN A 157 -20.27 17.95 16.52
C ASN A 157 -20.52 17.86 15.01
N CYS A 158 -21.70 17.34 14.61
CA CYS A 158 -22.07 17.15 13.20
C CYS A 158 -21.85 18.39 12.32
N ASP A 159 -22.30 19.57 12.77
CA ASP A 159 -22.26 20.79 11.97
C ASP A 159 -20.82 21.34 11.87
N SER A 160 -20.07 21.36 12.99
CA SER A 160 -18.67 21.78 13.01
C SER A 160 -17.74 20.85 12.21
N LEU A 161 -18.07 19.54 12.16
CA LEU A 161 -17.33 18.57 11.37
C LEU A 161 -17.59 18.78 9.87
N GLU A 162 -18.84 19.03 9.46
CA GLU A 162 -19.19 19.34 8.08
C GLU A 162 -18.40 20.56 7.59
N GLU A 163 -18.40 21.63 8.38
CA GLU A 163 -17.69 22.88 8.06
C GLU A 163 -16.17 22.65 7.97
N PHE A 164 -15.60 21.87 8.90
CA PHE A 164 -14.18 21.48 8.84
C PHE A 164 -13.85 20.68 7.58
N MET A 165 -14.66 19.69 7.23
CA MET A 165 -14.42 18.84 6.06
C MET A 165 -14.51 19.63 4.75
N LEU A 166 -15.55 20.47 4.60
CA LEU A 166 -15.72 21.34 3.43
C LEU A 166 -14.57 22.34 3.27
N LYS A 167 -14.09 22.92 4.38
CA LYS A 167 -12.98 23.87 4.37
C LYS A 167 -11.65 23.25 3.95
N ASN A 168 -11.46 21.95 4.21
CA ASN A 168 -10.21 21.23 3.95
C ASN A 168 -10.32 20.23 2.78
N ASP A 169 -11.36 20.34 1.95
CA ASP A 169 -11.58 19.48 0.78
C ASP A 169 -11.63 17.96 1.09
N TYR A 170 -12.15 17.60 2.27
CA TYR A 170 -12.48 16.22 2.62
C TYR A 170 -13.92 15.92 2.24
N ASP A 171 -14.18 14.75 1.66
CA ASP A 171 -15.51 14.32 1.22
C ASP A 171 -15.97 12.99 1.85
N LEU A 172 -15.12 12.36 2.66
CA LEU A 172 -15.36 11.07 3.27
C LEU A 172 -14.97 11.08 4.75
N LEU A 173 -15.96 10.78 5.60
CA LEU A 173 -15.82 10.51 7.04
C LEU A 173 -15.90 9.00 7.27
N GLU A 174 -14.99 8.45 8.05
CA GLU A 174 -15.01 7.07 8.53
C GLU A 174 -14.80 7.02 10.04
N GLU A 175 -15.44 6.05 10.69
CA GLU A 175 -15.08 5.59 12.02
C GLU A 175 -13.66 5.01 12.01
N ALA A 176 -12.84 5.35 13.02
CA ALA A 176 -11.49 4.82 13.11
C ALA A 176 -11.53 3.32 13.46
N VAL A 177 -10.82 2.51 12.68
CA VAL A 177 -10.72 1.07 12.93
C VAL A 177 -9.80 0.81 14.11
N VAL A 178 -10.32 0.10 15.12
CA VAL A 178 -9.51 -0.40 16.24
C VAL A 178 -8.94 -1.77 15.87
N GLN A 179 -7.63 -1.83 15.66
CA GLN A 179 -6.94 -3.08 15.33
C GLN A 179 -6.81 -4.01 16.55
N HIS A 180 -6.58 -5.29 16.27
CA HIS A 180 -6.38 -6.35 17.25
C HIS A 180 -5.28 -6.00 18.26
N SER A 181 -5.47 -6.40 19.52
CA SER A 181 -4.54 -6.14 20.63
C SER A 181 -3.08 -6.56 20.36
N GLU A 182 -2.83 -7.71 19.74
CA GLU A 182 -1.48 -8.11 19.29
C GLU A 182 -0.84 -7.16 18.26
N LEU A 183 -1.62 -6.56 17.35
CA LEU A 183 -1.11 -5.54 16.42
C LEU A 183 -0.87 -4.21 17.15
N MET A 184 -1.69 -3.86 18.14
CA MET A 184 -1.45 -2.71 19.02
C MET A 184 -0.13 -2.85 19.78
N LYS A 185 0.19 -4.06 20.29
CA LYS A 185 1.49 -4.33 20.94
C LYS A 185 2.66 -4.17 19.98
N LEU A 186 2.49 -4.59 18.72
CA LEU A 186 3.51 -4.43 17.69
C LEU A 186 3.77 -2.94 17.40
N SER A 187 2.71 -2.18 17.13
CA SER A 187 2.75 -0.71 17.01
C SER A 187 1.34 -0.12 17.16
N ASP A 188 1.16 0.81 18.09
CA ASP A 188 -0.10 1.52 18.33
C ASP A 188 -0.17 2.89 17.63
N SER A 189 0.91 3.30 16.97
CA SER A 189 1.05 4.64 16.39
C SER A 189 0.16 4.86 15.16
N GLY A 190 -0.31 3.80 14.52
CA GLY A 190 -1.20 3.85 13.37
C GLY A 190 -1.86 2.49 13.11
N LEU A 191 -2.76 2.45 12.13
CA LEU A 191 -3.41 1.22 11.69
C LEU A 191 -2.43 0.38 10.85
N ASN A 192 -2.03 -0.79 11.35
CA ASN A 192 -1.11 -1.68 10.66
C ASN A 192 -1.90 -2.67 9.80
N THR A 193 -2.07 -2.36 8.51
CA THR A 193 -2.84 -3.24 7.62
C THR A 193 -1.99 -4.30 6.94
N ILE A 194 -2.67 -5.37 6.53
CA ILE A 194 -2.08 -6.44 5.74
C ILE A 194 -2.46 -6.23 4.28
N ARG A 195 -1.44 -6.08 3.44
CA ARG A 195 -1.58 -6.14 1.98
C ARG A 195 -1.62 -7.60 1.54
N ILE A 196 -2.75 -8.04 1.00
CA ILE A 196 -2.90 -9.31 0.28
C ILE A 196 -2.99 -9.02 -1.22
N VAL A 197 -2.03 -9.49 -2.00
CA VAL A 197 -2.08 -9.38 -3.47
C VAL A 197 -2.73 -10.63 -4.03
N THR A 198 -3.92 -10.48 -4.63
CA THR A 198 -4.64 -11.56 -5.30
C THR A 198 -4.42 -11.52 -6.80
N GLN A 199 -4.57 -12.67 -7.44
CA GLN A 199 -4.64 -12.84 -8.89
C GLN A 199 -5.72 -13.86 -9.22
N ILE A 200 -6.63 -13.51 -10.14
CA ILE A 200 -7.60 -14.44 -10.71
C ILE A 200 -6.96 -15.10 -11.93
N ASN A 201 -6.83 -16.42 -11.89
CA ASN A 201 -6.20 -17.20 -12.97
C ASN A 201 -7.19 -17.47 -14.13
N SER A 202 -6.75 -18.19 -15.16
CA SER A 202 -7.58 -18.52 -16.33
C SER A 202 -8.78 -19.43 -16.00
N ASN A 203 -8.73 -20.15 -14.88
CA ASN A 203 -9.80 -21.03 -14.41
C ASN A 203 -10.82 -20.28 -13.54
N GLY A 204 -10.61 -18.99 -13.29
CA GLY A 204 -11.45 -18.20 -12.39
C GLY A 204 -11.14 -18.39 -10.91
N GLU A 205 -10.02 -19.02 -10.57
CA GLU A 205 -9.61 -19.26 -9.18
C GLU A 205 -8.72 -18.12 -8.67
N VAL A 206 -8.77 -17.86 -7.36
CA VAL A 206 -7.94 -16.84 -6.71
C VAL A 206 -6.64 -17.43 -6.19
N GLU A 207 -5.54 -16.91 -6.70
CA GLU A 207 -4.18 -17.16 -6.22
C GLU A 207 -3.70 -15.98 -5.38
N ILE A 208 -3.08 -16.27 -4.24
CA ILE A 208 -2.39 -15.26 -3.44
C ILE A 208 -0.95 -15.17 -3.96
N LEU A 209 -0.53 -13.96 -4.34
CA LEU A 209 0.81 -13.70 -4.87
C LEU A 209 1.77 -13.19 -3.80
N ALA A 210 1.23 -12.50 -2.79
CA ALA A 210 1.99 -11.94 -1.68
C ALA A 210 1.08 -11.58 -0.51
N ALA A 211 1.59 -11.80 0.70
CA ALA A 211 1.11 -11.18 1.93
C ALA A 211 2.19 -10.29 2.58
N ARG A 212 1.87 -9.04 2.90
CA ARG A 212 2.78 -8.10 3.56
C ARG A 212 2.08 -7.35 4.68
N LEU A 213 2.71 -7.27 5.84
CA LEU A 213 2.25 -6.39 6.91
C LEU A 213 3.03 -5.08 6.81
N ARG A 214 2.31 -3.96 6.72
CA ARG A 214 2.90 -2.64 6.93
C ARG A 214 2.84 -2.32 8.41
N VAL A 215 3.93 -1.79 8.95
CA VAL A 215 4.06 -1.50 10.37
C VAL A 215 4.44 -0.04 10.56
N SER A 216 3.58 0.68 11.28
CA SER A 216 3.72 2.10 11.56
C SER A 216 4.89 2.40 12.50
N VAL A 217 5.62 3.49 12.24
CA VAL A 217 6.69 3.98 13.12
C VAL A 217 6.43 5.44 13.47
N ASN A 218 5.86 5.70 14.65
CA ASN A 218 5.48 7.04 15.12
C ASN A 218 4.65 7.82 14.08
N SER A 219 3.76 7.12 13.36
CA SER A 219 2.99 7.68 12.26
C SER A 219 1.60 7.07 12.20
N PHE A 220 0.58 7.93 12.10
CA PHE A 220 -0.81 7.50 11.95
C PHE A 220 -1.14 7.00 10.53
N VAL A 221 -0.27 7.26 9.55
CA VAL A 221 -0.51 6.95 8.14
C VAL A 221 0.10 5.60 7.79
N ASP A 222 -0.69 4.69 7.21
CA ASP A 222 -0.21 3.38 6.77
C ASP A 222 0.46 3.40 5.38
N ASN A 223 1.65 4.00 5.29
CA ASN A 223 2.40 4.08 4.04
C ASN A 223 3.92 3.97 4.28
N LEU A 224 4.62 3.18 3.45
CA LEU A 224 6.09 3.09 3.47
C LEU A 224 6.77 4.46 3.31
N GLY A 225 6.20 5.35 2.49
CA GLY A 225 6.69 6.71 2.28
C GLY A 225 6.59 7.60 3.52
N ALA A 226 5.76 7.24 4.51
CA ALA A 226 5.61 7.97 5.77
C ALA A 226 6.69 7.61 6.80
N GLY A 227 7.73 6.85 6.40
CA GLY A 227 8.80 6.40 7.29
C GLY A 227 8.51 5.05 7.96
N ASN A 228 7.41 4.39 7.61
CA ASN A 228 7.05 3.05 8.04
C ASN A 228 7.88 1.98 7.30
N PHE A 229 7.85 0.75 7.80
CA PHE A 229 8.44 -0.40 7.14
C PHE A 229 7.40 -1.46 6.82
N ALA A 230 7.77 -2.42 5.99
CA ALA A 230 6.97 -3.62 5.75
C ALA A 230 7.76 -4.89 6.00
N VAL A 231 7.04 -5.93 6.38
CA VAL A 231 7.54 -7.28 6.55
C VAL A 231 6.77 -8.25 5.65
N ALA A 232 7.41 -9.34 5.24
CA ALA A 232 6.80 -10.43 4.52
C ALA A 232 6.15 -11.42 5.47
N ILE A 233 4.94 -11.85 5.12
CA ILE A 233 4.21 -12.91 5.81
C ILE A 233 4.22 -14.17 4.94
N ASP A 234 4.40 -15.32 5.55
CA ASP A 234 4.12 -16.61 4.91
C ASP A 234 2.60 -16.78 4.77
N GLU A 235 2.16 -16.81 3.52
CA GLU A 235 0.74 -16.85 3.15
C GLU A 235 0.01 -18.08 3.71
N LYS A 236 0.73 -19.16 4.00
CA LYS A 236 0.14 -20.42 4.49
C LYS A 236 -0.25 -20.39 5.96
N ASN A 237 0.45 -19.61 6.77
CA ASN A 237 0.33 -19.70 8.24
C ASN A 237 0.24 -18.34 8.95
N GLY A 238 0.36 -17.22 8.23
CA GLY A 238 0.23 -15.89 8.80
C GLY A 238 1.41 -15.44 9.66
N VAL A 239 2.56 -16.10 9.53
CA VAL A 239 3.76 -15.77 10.32
C VAL A 239 4.68 -14.86 9.52
N VAL A 240 5.19 -13.81 10.18
CA VAL A 240 6.20 -12.92 9.62
C VAL A 240 7.54 -13.65 9.44
N ILE A 241 8.06 -13.64 8.21
CA ILE A 241 9.27 -14.38 7.80
C ILE A 241 10.46 -13.50 7.40
N SER A 242 10.29 -12.19 7.30
CA SER A 242 11.36 -11.27 6.90
C SER A 242 11.66 -10.20 7.95
N ASP A 243 12.78 -9.52 7.76
CA ASP A 243 13.08 -8.28 8.48
C ASP A 243 12.19 -7.15 7.95
N GLY A 244 12.08 -6.07 8.73
CA GLY A 244 11.42 -4.84 8.34
C GLY A 244 12.25 -4.07 7.33
N VAL A 245 11.64 -3.75 6.19
CA VAL A 245 12.28 -3.03 5.09
C VAL A 245 11.58 -1.69 4.85
N PHE A 246 12.36 -0.61 4.77
CA PHE A 246 11.88 0.73 4.43
C PHE A 246 11.97 0.96 2.91
N SER A 247 11.18 1.89 2.38
CA SER A 247 11.35 2.36 0.99
C SER A 247 12.56 3.28 0.83
N ASP A 248 12.97 3.97 1.90
CA ASP A 248 14.19 4.76 1.94
C ASP A 248 15.41 3.83 1.93
N ILE A 249 16.16 3.86 0.83
CA ILE A 249 17.31 2.96 0.62
C ILE A 249 18.50 3.26 1.54
N THR A 250 18.47 4.38 2.27
CA THR A 250 19.53 4.77 3.20
C THR A 250 19.32 4.19 4.59
N LYS A 251 18.11 3.68 4.88
CA LYS A 251 17.79 3.01 6.14
C LYS A 251 18.20 1.55 6.08
N VAL A 252 18.77 1.08 7.20
CA VAL A 252 19.04 -0.34 7.40
C VAL A 252 17.76 -1.09 7.71
N ASN A 253 17.69 -2.35 7.27
CA ASN A 253 16.60 -3.24 7.65
C ASN A 253 16.63 -3.50 9.17
N VAL A 254 15.46 -3.71 9.75
CA VAL A 254 15.29 -3.88 11.21
C VAL A 254 14.76 -5.27 11.54
N THR A 255 15.30 -5.91 12.57
CA THR A 255 14.81 -7.21 13.09
C THR A 255 13.74 -7.04 14.18
N ASN A 256 13.70 -5.86 14.79
CA ASN A 256 12.82 -5.46 15.86
C ASN A 256 12.16 -4.14 15.49
N HIS A 257 10.94 -3.91 15.97
CA HIS A 257 10.29 -2.63 15.82
C HIS A 257 11.13 -1.53 16.52
N PRO A 258 11.46 -0.41 15.84
CA PRO A 258 12.42 0.56 16.35
C PRO A 258 11.94 1.34 17.59
N VAL A 259 10.63 1.35 17.87
CA VAL A 259 10.03 2.02 19.04
C VAL A 259 9.67 1.01 20.13
N THR A 260 8.72 0.10 19.86
CA THR A 260 8.26 -0.93 20.82
C THR A 260 9.28 -2.04 21.14
N GLY A 261 10.33 -2.21 20.32
CA GLY A 261 11.34 -3.26 20.51
C GLY A 261 10.87 -4.68 20.17
N ILE A 262 9.60 -4.87 19.80
CA ILE A 262 9.02 -6.18 19.48
C ILE A 262 9.76 -6.83 18.30
N LYS A 263 10.10 -8.11 18.45
CA LYS A 263 10.73 -8.89 17.38
C LYS A 263 9.74 -9.11 16.23
N LEU A 264 10.20 -8.87 15.00
CA LEU A 264 9.35 -8.96 13.80
C LEU A 264 9.18 -10.39 13.31
N LYS A 265 10.29 -11.06 12.98
CA LYS A 265 10.27 -12.47 12.53
C LYS A 265 9.69 -13.38 13.59
N GLY A 266 8.69 -14.17 13.21
CA GLY A 266 7.93 -15.04 14.11
C GLY A 266 6.66 -14.42 14.68
N PHE A 267 6.40 -13.13 14.46
CA PHE A 267 5.11 -12.53 14.79
C PHE A 267 4.00 -13.23 14.00
N LYS A 268 2.98 -13.75 14.69
CA LYS A 268 1.83 -14.39 14.08
C LYS A 268 0.70 -13.37 13.98
N VAL A 269 0.23 -13.14 12.77
CA VAL A 269 -0.91 -12.26 12.52
C VAL A 269 -2.18 -12.90 13.07
N PRO A 270 -2.96 -12.19 13.92
CA PRO A 270 -4.24 -12.70 14.42
C PRO A 270 -5.26 -12.85 13.29
N ASN A 271 -6.25 -13.73 13.48
CA ASN A 271 -7.36 -13.95 12.55
C ASN A 271 -6.93 -14.24 11.09
N TRP A 272 -5.77 -14.89 10.89
CA TRP A 272 -5.16 -15.07 9.57
C TRP A 272 -6.08 -15.73 8.53
N ASP A 273 -6.82 -16.77 8.93
CA ASP A 273 -7.71 -17.47 8.01
C ASP A 273 -8.82 -16.55 7.51
N MET A 274 -9.33 -15.64 8.35
CA MET A 274 -10.31 -14.63 7.97
C MET A 274 -9.69 -13.60 7.01
N VAL A 275 -8.42 -13.21 7.21
CA VAL A 275 -7.69 -12.29 6.31
C VAL A 275 -7.59 -12.87 4.90
N ILE A 276 -7.27 -14.16 4.77
CA ILE A 276 -7.18 -14.81 3.47
C ILE A 276 -8.58 -14.99 2.85
N ASP A 277 -9.56 -15.39 3.64
CA ASP A 277 -10.93 -15.60 3.18
C ASP A 277 -11.57 -14.30 2.64
N ILE A 278 -11.48 -13.20 3.39
CA ILE A 278 -12.03 -11.91 2.96
C ILE A 278 -11.38 -11.41 1.66
N ALA A 279 -10.07 -11.55 1.51
CA ALA A 279 -9.36 -11.14 0.29
C ALA A 279 -9.76 -11.98 -0.93
N LYS A 280 -9.94 -13.29 -0.74
CA LYS A 280 -10.40 -14.18 -1.82
C LYS A 280 -11.83 -13.89 -2.25
N LYS A 281 -12.74 -13.71 -1.29
CA LYS A 281 -14.14 -13.36 -1.56
C LYS A 281 -14.23 -12.00 -2.27
N ALA A 282 -13.49 -11.01 -1.79
CA ALA A 282 -13.44 -9.69 -2.41
C ALA A 282 -12.90 -9.73 -3.86
N ALA A 283 -11.85 -10.53 -4.11
CA ALA A 283 -11.32 -10.71 -5.46
C ALA A 283 -12.37 -11.28 -6.43
N LEU A 284 -13.16 -12.27 -6.01
CA LEU A 284 -14.20 -12.87 -6.85
C LEU A 284 -15.47 -12.01 -6.96
N PHE A 285 -15.65 -11.01 -6.09
CA PHE A 285 -16.82 -10.15 -6.10
C PHE A 285 -16.85 -9.22 -7.32
N GLN A 286 -15.69 -8.73 -7.76
CA GLN A 286 -15.54 -7.94 -9.00
C GLN A 286 -14.46 -8.56 -9.91
N PRO A 287 -14.74 -9.72 -10.53
CA PRO A 287 -13.73 -10.54 -11.20
C PRO A 287 -13.17 -9.90 -12.49
N GLN A 288 -13.73 -8.77 -12.92
CA GLN A 288 -13.23 -7.99 -14.05
C GLN A 288 -11.87 -7.33 -13.74
N ASN A 289 -11.58 -7.06 -12.46
CA ASN A 289 -10.27 -6.60 -11.99
C ASN A 289 -9.51 -7.81 -11.42
N LYS A 290 -8.60 -8.37 -12.22
CA LYS A 290 -8.01 -9.69 -11.97
C LYS A 290 -6.86 -9.68 -10.98
N SER A 291 -6.19 -8.55 -10.75
CA SER A 291 -5.05 -8.50 -9.82
C SER A 291 -5.12 -7.30 -8.89
N ILE A 292 -5.46 -7.52 -7.63
CA ILE A 292 -5.73 -6.43 -6.68
C ILE A 292 -4.87 -6.60 -5.44
N GLY A 293 -4.33 -5.50 -4.93
CA GLY A 293 -3.74 -5.45 -3.60
C GLY A 293 -4.76 -4.99 -2.58
N TRP A 294 -5.30 -5.92 -1.80
CA TRP A 294 -6.27 -5.66 -0.74
C TRP A 294 -5.57 -5.24 0.53
N ASP A 295 -6.01 -4.13 1.11
CA ASP A 295 -5.59 -3.72 2.44
C ASP A 295 -6.63 -4.19 3.45
N VAL A 296 -6.23 -5.09 4.32
CA VAL A 296 -7.08 -5.71 5.34
C VAL A 296 -6.67 -5.21 6.71
N ALA A 297 -7.63 -4.68 7.47
CA ALA A 297 -7.45 -4.42 8.89
C ALA A 297 -7.91 -5.63 9.69
N VAL A 298 -7.14 -5.98 10.72
CA VAL A 298 -7.48 -7.08 11.63
C VAL A 298 -7.95 -6.48 12.94
N LYS A 299 -9.18 -6.81 13.33
CA LYS A 299 -9.83 -6.38 14.57
C LYS A 299 -9.77 -7.50 15.59
N GLN A 300 -10.30 -7.26 16.79
CA GLN A 300 -10.24 -8.22 17.88
C GLN A 300 -10.87 -9.58 17.48
N ASP A 301 -12.09 -9.56 16.94
CA ASP A 301 -12.85 -10.78 16.61
C ASP A 301 -13.24 -10.89 15.13
N SER A 302 -12.79 -9.96 14.29
CA SER A 302 -13.15 -9.87 12.87
C SER A 302 -12.02 -9.27 12.02
N VAL A 303 -12.27 -9.12 10.72
CA VAL A 303 -11.40 -8.43 9.76
C VAL A 303 -12.27 -7.59 8.82
N GLU A 304 -11.74 -6.49 8.30
CA GLU A 304 -12.46 -5.66 7.31
C GLU A 304 -11.52 -5.11 6.23
N LEU A 305 -12.07 -4.81 5.06
CA LEU A 305 -11.33 -4.16 3.99
C LEU A 305 -11.19 -2.66 4.23
N ILE A 306 -9.97 -2.15 4.12
CA ILE A 306 -9.69 -0.71 4.11
C ILE A 306 -9.81 -0.15 2.70
N GLU A 307 -9.17 -0.80 1.73
CA GLU A 307 -9.20 -0.44 0.31
C GLU A 307 -8.74 -1.59 -0.59
N GLY A 308 -9.09 -1.52 -1.88
CA GLY A 308 -8.55 -2.37 -2.94
C GLY A 308 -7.70 -1.56 -3.92
N ASN A 309 -6.46 -1.99 -4.15
CA ASN A 309 -5.50 -1.30 -5.00
C ASN A 309 -5.31 -2.00 -6.36
N HIS A 310 -5.89 -1.44 -7.43
CA HIS A 310 -5.70 -1.95 -8.80
C HIS A 310 -4.27 -1.72 -9.34
N ASN A 311 -3.52 -0.80 -8.76
CA ASN A 311 -2.15 -0.43 -9.11
C ASN A 311 -1.19 -0.71 -7.95
N TRP A 312 -1.39 -1.85 -7.27
CA TRP A 312 -0.68 -2.22 -6.06
C TRP A 312 0.86 -2.07 -6.14
N CYS A 313 1.46 -1.73 -5.00
CA CYS A 313 2.84 -1.25 -4.95
C CYS A 313 3.88 -2.35 -5.18
N LYS A 314 4.65 -2.19 -6.26
CA LYS A 314 5.75 -3.09 -6.63
C LYS A 314 6.90 -3.18 -5.62
N LEU A 315 7.08 -2.13 -4.80
CA LEU A 315 8.09 -2.12 -3.75
C LEU A 315 7.65 -3.02 -2.60
N LEU A 316 6.41 -2.85 -2.14
CA LEU A 316 5.80 -3.71 -1.11
C LEU A 316 5.80 -5.19 -1.54
N TYR A 317 5.57 -5.46 -2.82
CA TYR A 317 5.61 -6.81 -3.36
C TYR A 317 7.01 -7.48 -3.30
N GLN A 318 8.09 -6.75 -3.62
CA GLN A 318 9.43 -7.33 -3.86
C GLN A 318 10.47 -7.04 -2.78
N LEU A 319 10.44 -5.87 -2.12
CA LEU A 319 11.45 -5.45 -1.16
C LEU A 319 11.48 -6.29 0.12
N PRO A 320 10.34 -6.60 0.78
CA PRO A 320 10.36 -7.32 2.06
C PRO A 320 10.98 -8.72 1.97
N ILE A 321 10.90 -9.37 0.80
CA ILE A 321 11.56 -10.66 0.53
C ILE A 321 12.89 -10.53 -0.23
N ASN A 322 13.33 -9.29 -0.52
CA ASN A 322 14.52 -8.93 -1.28
C ASN A 322 14.73 -9.79 -2.55
N LYS A 323 13.67 -9.96 -3.35
CA LYS A 323 13.67 -10.85 -4.50
C LYS A 323 12.89 -10.26 -5.67
N GLY A 324 13.44 -10.39 -6.88
CA GLY A 324 12.71 -10.08 -8.10
C GLY A 324 11.58 -11.08 -8.34
N MET A 325 10.34 -10.60 -8.36
CA MET A 325 9.13 -11.43 -8.46
C MET A 325 8.40 -11.28 -9.80
N LYS A 326 9.07 -10.70 -10.81
CA LYS A 326 8.50 -10.49 -12.16
C LYS A 326 8.06 -11.79 -12.82
N LYS A 327 8.83 -12.88 -12.64
CA LYS A 327 8.56 -14.17 -13.27
C LYS A 327 7.16 -14.70 -12.89
N THR A 328 6.75 -14.56 -11.64
CA THR A 328 5.40 -14.97 -11.19
C THR A 328 4.32 -14.23 -11.97
N LEU A 329 4.49 -12.92 -12.17
CA LEU A 329 3.49 -12.09 -12.86
C LEU A 329 3.42 -12.39 -14.37
N LEU A 330 4.52 -12.83 -14.97
CA LEU A 330 4.55 -13.22 -16.38
C LEU A 330 3.71 -14.46 -16.68
N ASN A 331 3.36 -15.27 -15.68
CA ASN A 331 2.53 -16.46 -15.90
C ASN A 331 1.06 -16.11 -16.22
N TYR A 332 0.65 -14.85 -16.04
CA TYR A 332 -0.73 -14.39 -16.28
C TYR A 332 -0.86 -13.46 -17.48
N LEU A 333 0.25 -13.14 -18.15
CA LEU A 333 0.28 -12.39 -19.41
C LEU A 333 0.26 -13.34 -20.59
#